data_AF-A0A4Y2EQ90-F1
#
_entry.id   AF-A0A4Y2EQ90-F1
#
_cell.length_a   1.000
_cell.length_b   1.000
_cell.length_c   1.000
_cell.angle_alpha   90.00
_cell.angle_beta   90.00
_cell.angle_gamma   90.00
#
_symmetry.space_group_name_H-M   'P 1'
#
loop_
_entity.id
_entity.type
_entity.pdbx_description
1 polymer ?
#
loop_
_entity_poly.entity_id
_entity_poly.type
_entity_poly.pdbx_seq_one_letter_code
_entity_poly.pdbx_strand_id
1 'polypeptide(L)'
;MFRRVPSRRAFLKGILIADLLIIPFLFLLFSRRNTPPTFIAEHPYFLYDLDLSEPRNFGQKCVLPRVHPFHPSIWNYFSPPKDIICKTRKPDLTYISSEGILKFNATQLERNGYKVGKNLNCRWSIVLRAGAIEDDDDKVVYGSESSLPANGTFLPPDREVFQVQCWNFAGLLVYDKLHSRVRNITQPNQELSALKNPINVLIFGLDSMSRLGFMRLLPRTYKYLTENLHVTVFRGMNKVGDNTYPNLVALLTGHKAYGGGLPDESEGFDEWPLIWKNYSSAGYDTMWAEDFPQYGLFNYLAKGFRRPPTDHYLRPFWLALEESTLLKFSSHMCYGSQPKHILQMEYVREFVSKYHASKRPYFAFSFLAELSHEYLSRVASADGQFEEFFQFLHEGEHLQNTVLIVMSDHGHRFDAIRATQKYTPMWNFHELAMSDNSTSYRTAASLTYSLLWMRFLVL
;
A
#
# COMPACT_ATOMS: atom_id res chain seq x y z
N MET A 1 33.88 -31.42 62.60
CA MET A 1 33.86 -31.40 61.13
C MET A 1 34.39 -30.03 60.67
N PHE A 2 35.70 -29.89 60.50
CA PHE A 2 36.34 -28.59 60.15
C PHE A 2 36.11 -28.29 58.67
N ARG A 3 35.26 -27.31 58.36
CA ARG A 3 35.14 -26.74 57.00
C ARG A 3 36.46 -26.05 56.66
N ARG A 4 37.23 -26.61 55.73
CA ARG A 4 38.42 -25.96 55.15
C ARG A 4 38.00 -24.64 54.52
N VAL A 5 38.44 -23.53 55.11
CA VAL A 5 38.35 -22.19 54.51
C VAL A 5 39.27 -22.20 53.27
N PRO A 6 38.79 -21.81 52.08
CA PRO A 6 39.65 -21.78 50.90
C PRO A 6 40.81 -20.82 51.15
N SER A 7 42.03 -21.23 50.77
CA SER A 7 43.20 -20.36 50.93
C SER A 7 42.99 -19.06 50.16
N ARG A 8 43.57 -17.95 50.62
CA ARG A 8 43.52 -16.64 49.94
C ARG A 8 43.89 -16.75 48.44
N ARG A 9 44.77 -17.70 48.10
CA ARG A 9 45.12 -18.09 46.72
C ARG A 9 43.97 -18.70 45.93
N ALA A 10 43.14 -19.55 46.53
CA ALA A 10 41.97 -20.14 45.87
C ALA A 10 40.88 -19.09 45.57
N PHE A 11 40.68 -18.14 46.48
CA PHE A 11 39.77 -17.00 46.28
C PHE A 11 40.27 -16.05 45.17
N LEU A 12 41.55 -15.68 45.20
CA LEU A 12 42.18 -14.87 44.14
C LEU A 12 42.16 -15.56 42.77
N LYS A 13 42.37 -16.88 42.72
CA LYS A 13 42.22 -17.68 41.49
C LYS A 13 40.78 -17.69 41.00
N GLY A 14 39.79 -17.76 41.89
CA GLY A 14 38.37 -17.68 41.53
C GLY A 14 37.98 -16.33 40.91
N ILE A 15 38.48 -15.22 41.46
CA ILE A 15 38.29 -13.87 40.89
C ILE A 15 38.95 -13.76 39.52
N LEU A 16 40.21 -14.21 39.39
CA LEU A 16 40.93 -14.18 38.10
C LEU A 16 40.21 -14.99 37.02
N ILE A 17 39.65 -16.16 37.37
CA ILE A 17 38.87 -16.99 36.44
C ILE A 17 37.54 -16.31 36.09
N ALA A 18 36.86 -15.67 37.06
CA ALA A 18 35.64 -14.92 36.81
C ALA A 18 35.90 -13.71 35.88
N ASP A 19 36.97 -12.95 36.11
CA ASP A 19 37.37 -11.82 35.27
C ASP A 19 37.77 -12.28 33.86
N LEU A 20 38.49 -13.41 33.74
CA LEU A 20 38.84 -14.04 32.46
C LEU A 20 37.62 -14.51 31.65
N LEU A 21 36.46 -14.71 32.28
CA LEU A 21 35.21 -15.10 31.59
C LEU A 21 34.28 -13.90 31.37
N ILE A 22 34.20 -12.99 32.33
CA ILE A 22 33.31 -11.82 32.29
C ILE A 22 33.84 -10.78 31.29
N ILE A 23 35.14 -10.50 31.26
CA ILE A 23 35.72 -9.47 30.38
C ILE A 23 35.53 -9.83 28.90
N PRO A 24 35.85 -11.07 28.43
CA PRO A 24 35.58 -11.44 27.05
C PRO A 24 34.09 -11.49 26.74
N PHE A 25 33.24 -11.88 27.69
CA PHE A 25 31.79 -11.88 27.49
C PHE A 25 31.23 -10.46 27.34
N LEU A 26 31.65 -9.51 28.19
CA LEU A 26 31.29 -8.10 28.07
C LEU A 26 31.87 -7.48 26.79
N PHE A 27 33.10 -7.85 26.41
CA PHE A 27 33.70 -7.42 25.15
C PHE A 27 32.94 -7.96 23.94
N LEU A 28 32.52 -9.23 23.96
CA LEU A 28 31.69 -9.83 22.91
C LEU A 28 30.31 -9.17 22.84
N LEU A 29 29.68 -8.87 23.97
CA LEU A 29 28.40 -8.14 24.02
C LEU A 29 28.54 -6.70 23.50
N PHE A 30 29.63 -6.01 23.86
CA PHE A 30 29.92 -4.65 23.42
C PHE A 30 30.27 -4.61 21.93
N SER A 31 31.11 -5.54 21.47
CA SER A 31 31.47 -5.73 20.07
C SER A 31 30.23 -6.03 19.22
N ARG A 32 29.38 -6.95 19.65
CA ARG A 32 28.11 -7.29 18.97
C ARG A 32 27.13 -6.12 18.92
N ARG A 33 27.18 -5.18 19.87
CA ARG A 33 26.37 -3.95 19.83
C ARG A 33 26.90 -2.91 18.83
N ASN A 34 28.20 -2.92 18.56
CA ASN A 34 28.88 -1.92 17.75
C ASN A 34 29.21 -2.40 16.33
N THR A 35 28.97 -3.68 16.01
CA THR A 35 29.08 -4.19 14.66
C THR A 35 27.69 -4.32 14.03
N PRO A 36 27.47 -3.76 12.82
CA PRO A 36 26.21 -3.94 12.13
C PRO A 36 26.03 -5.43 11.75
N PRO A 37 24.80 -5.97 11.84
CA PRO A 37 24.47 -7.23 11.19
C PRO A 37 24.88 -7.23 9.71
N THR A 38 25.31 -8.37 9.19
CA THR A 38 25.79 -8.50 7.80
C THR A 38 24.80 -7.95 6.77
N PHE A 39 23.51 -8.29 6.90
CA PHE A 39 22.47 -7.79 6.00
C PHE A 39 22.27 -6.26 6.06
N ILE A 40 22.64 -5.62 7.17
CA ILE A 40 22.64 -4.15 7.28
C ILE A 40 23.89 -3.58 6.61
N ALA A 41 25.05 -4.17 6.84
CA ALA A 41 26.32 -3.71 6.27
C ALA A 41 26.35 -3.82 4.74
N GLU A 42 25.68 -4.83 4.18
CA GLU A 42 25.56 -5.07 2.73
C GLU A 42 24.46 -4.24 2.07
N HIS A 43 23.67 -3.50 2.85
CA HIS A 43 22.55 -2.74 2.33
C HIS A 43 23.02 -1.57 1.44
N PRO A 44 22.38 -1.28 0.29
CA PRO A 44 22.84 -0.24 -0.64
C PRO A 44 22.91 1.16 -0.02
N TYR A 45 22.03 1.46 0.93
CA TYR A 45 22.00 2.73 1.66
C TYR A 45 22.76 2.69 3.01
N PHE A 46 23.61 1.69 3.25
CA PHE A 46 24.43 1.62 4.46
C PHE A 46 25.53 2.70 4.49
N LEU A 47 26.10 3.04 3.34
CA LEU A 47 27.11 4.09 3.18
C LEU A 47 26.49 5.42 2.72
N TYR A 48 25.24 5.70 3.12
CA TYR A 48 24.53 6.90 2.70
C TYR A 48 25.19 8.16 3.26
N ASP A 49 25.81 8.94 2.38
CA ASP A 49 26.47 10.19 2.76
C ASP A 49 25.43 11.31 2.90
N LEU A 50 25.20 11.74 4.14
CA LEU A 50 24.25 12.82 4.47
C LEU A 50 24.72 14.19 3.98
N ASP A 51 26.02 14.45 3.89
CA ASP A 51 26.53 15.75 3.47
C ASP A 51 26.49 15.90 1.95
N LEU A 52 26.71 14.81 1.21
CA LEU A 52 26.52 14.77 -0.25
C LEU A 52 25.04 14.72 -0.64
N SER A 53 24.29 13.81 -0.03
CA SER A 53 22.90 13.57 -0.43
C SER A 53 21.96 14.65 0.12
N GLU A 54 22.21 15.14 1.34
CA GLU A 54 21.37 16.09 2.07
C GLU A 54 22.18 17.31 2.58
N PRO A 55 22.76 18.10 1.66
CA PRO A 55 23.63 19.21 2.01
C PRO A 55 22.86 20.23 2.88
N ARG A 56 23.54 20.76 3.90
CA ARG A 56 22.93 21.76 4.77
C ARG A 56 22.74 23.06 4.01
N ASN A 57 21.55 23.64 4.11
CA ASN A 57 21.32 25.03 3.76
C ASN A 57 21.53 25.91 5.00
N PHE A 58 22.69 26.56 5.08
CA PHE A 58 23.04 27.43 6.21
C PHE A 58 22.19 28.71 6.30
N GLY A 59 21.45 29.06 5.24
CA GLY A 59 20.47 30.16 5.24
C GLY A 59 19.09 29.77 5.77
N GLN A 60 18.85 28.48 6.05
CA GLN A 60 17.53 27.99 6.46
C GLN A 60 17.28 28.25 7.95
N LYS A 61 16.18 28.94 8.29
CA LYS A 61 15.79 29.24 9.68
C LYS A 61 15.34 27.99 10.46
N CYS A 62 14.57 27.10 9.80
CA CYS A 62 14.14 25.83 10.38
C CYS A 62 15.11 24.73 9.98
N VAL A 63 16.03 24.35 10.87
CA VAL A 63 17.00 23.28 10.60
C VAL A 63 16.40 21.95 11.00
N LEU A 64 16.06 21.12 10.01
CA LEU A 64 15.60 19.76 10.24
C LEU A 64 16.77 18.85 10.64
N PRO A 65 16.57 17.89 11.56
CA PRO A 65 17.59 16.92 11.87
C PRO A 65 17.84 16.01 10.66
N ARG A 66 19.11 15.78 10.38
CA ARG A 66 19.56 14.80 9.40
C ARG A 66 19.92 13.52 10.12
N VAL A 67 19.27 12.43 9.78
CA VAL A 67 19.45 11.13 10.43
C VAL A 67 19.83 10.09 9.39
N HIS A 68 20.93 9.37 9.65
CA HIS A 68 21.38 8.32 8.76
C HIS A 68 20.35 7.16 8.73
N PRO A 69 19.99 6.61 7.55
CA PRO A 69 19.00 5.53 7.44
C PRO A 69 19.32 4.32 8.32
N PHE A 70 20.59 3.98 8.49
CA PHE A 70 21.08 2.89 9.33
C PHE A 70 21.84 3.36 10.58
N HIS A 71 21.33 4.37 11.27
CA HIS A 71 21.95 4.80 12.54
C HIS A 71 22.13 3.60 13.52
N PRO A 72 23.27 3.46 14.24
CA PRO A 72 23.54 2.28 15.07
C PRO A 72 22.47 1.94 16.11
N SER A 73 21.73 2.95 16.59
CA SER A 73 20.67 2.77 17.59
C SER A 73 19.52 1.87 17.13
N ILE A 74 19.35 1.64 15.83
CA ILE A 74 18.21 0.88 15.30
C ILE A 74 18.56 -0.54 14.82
N TRP A 75 19.84 -0.92 14.76
CA TRP A 75 20.27 -2.20 14.17
C TRP A 75 19.62 -3.43 14.83
N ASN A 76 19.42 -3.40 16.15
CA ASN A 76 18.85 -4.51 16.89
C ASN A 76 17.34 -4.72 16.68
N TYR A 77 16.65 -3.81 16.01
CA TYR A 77 15.21 -3.94 15.73
C TYR A 77 14.92 -4.52 14.35
N PHE A 78 15.95 -4.64 13.49
CA PHE A 78 15.76 -5.20 12.16
C PHE A 78 16.11 -6.68 12.14
N SER A 79 15.32 -7.41 11.37
CA SER A 79 15.62 -8.75 10.93
C SER A 79 15.65 -8.75 9.40
N PRO A 80 16.37 -9.71 8.77
CA PRO A 80 16.26 -9.92 7.33
C PRO A 80 14.79 -10.05 6.93
N PRO A 81 14.38 -9.41 5.82
CA PRO A 81 13.01 -9.52 5.34
C PRO A 81 12.68 -10.97 4.98
N LYS A 82 11.41 -11.35 5.15
CA LYS A 82 10.92 -12.68 4.81
C LYS A 82 9.94 -12.59 3.65
N ASP A 83 10.21 -13.34 2.60
CA ASP A 83 9.35 -13.39 1.43
C ASP A 83 7.92 -13.86 1.77
N ILE A 84 6.96 -13.36 0.99
CA ILE A 84 5.59 -13.86 1.02
C ILE A 84 5.54 -15.10 0.12
N ILE A 85 5.26 -16.25 0.73
CA ILE A 85 5.19 -17.55 0.02
C ILE A 85 3.73 -18.01 -0.05
N CYS A 86 3.12 -17.86 -1.21
CA CYS A 86 1.74 -18.28 -1.47
C CYS A 86 1.70 -19.73 -1.95
N LYS A 87 1.27 -20.64 -1.07
CA LYS A 87 1.15 -22.06 -1.39
C LYS A 87 -0.13 -22.31 -2.19
N THR A 88 0.00 -22.86 -3.39
CA THR A 88 -1.15 -23.25 -4.22
C THR A 88 -1.81 -24.52 -3.67
N ARG A 89 -2.80 -24.36 -2.79
CA ARG A 89 -3.62 -25.47 -2.27
C ARG A 89 -4.85 -25.77 -3.12
N LYS A 90 -5.37 -24.75 -3.82
CA LYS A 90 -6.46 -24.86 -4.77
C LYS A 90 -6.01 -24.27 -6.12
N PRO A 91 -6.33 -24.90 -7.26
CA PRO A 91 -5.93 -24.40 -8.57
C PRO A 91 -6.76 -23.16 -8.98
N ASP A 92 -6.15 -22.26 -9.74
CA ASP A 92 -6.83 -21.11 -10.35
C ASP A 92 -7.61 -21.53 -11.60
N LEU A 93 -8.86 -21.95 -11.41
CA LEU A 93 -9.69 -22.51 -12.49
C LEU A 93 -10.25 -21.46 -13.45
N THR A 94 -10.35 -20.20 -13.05
CA THR A 94 -10.95 -19.13 -13.87
C THR A 94 -10.10 -17.86 -13.87
N TYR A 95 -10.29 -17.03 -14.89
CA TYR A 95 -9.68 -15.71 -15.07
C TYR A 95 -10.60 -14.81 -15.91
N ILE A 96 -10.43 -13.50 -15.80
CA ILE A 96 -11.06 -12.52 -16.69
C ILE A 96 -10.05 -12.16 -17.79
N SER A 97 -10.46 -12.27 -19.05
CA SER A 97 -9.66 -11.85 -20.21
C SER A 97 -9.67 -10.33 -20.41
N SER A 98 -8.75 -9.82 -21.22
CA SER A 98 -8.68 -8.40 -21.64
C SER A 98 -9.98 -7.88 -22.26
N GLU A 99 -10.77 -8.75 -22.89
CA GLU A 99 -12.07 -8.39 -23.49
C GLU A 99 -13.22 -8.40 -22.46
N GLY A 100 -12.93 -8.63 -21.17
CA GLY A 100 -13.94 -8.68 -20.12
C GLY A 100 -14.78 -9.96 -20.11
N ILE A 101 -14.27 -11.05 -20.70
CA ILE A 101 -14.92 -12.37 -20.69
C ILE A 101 -14.35 -13.19 -19.54
N LEU A 102 -15.22 -13.71 -18.67
CA LEU A 102 -14.89 -14.69 -17.65
C LEU A 102 -14.71 -16.07 -18.29
N LYS A 103 -13.50 -16.63 -18.22
CA LYS A 103 -13.12 -17.88 -18.87
C LYS A 103 -12.54 -18.88 -17.88
N PHE A 104 -12.58 -20.15 -18.27
CA PHE A 104 -11.84 -21.20 -17.58
C PHE A 104 -10.39 -21.26 -18.05
N ASN A 105 -9.48 -21.55 -17.11
CA ASN A 105 -8.12 -21.93 -17.42
C ASN A 105 -8.11 -23.41 -17.84
N ALA A 106 -8.11 -23.66 -19.15
CA ALA A 106 -8.18 -25.01 -19.72
C ALA A 106 -7.07 -25.93 -19.20
N THR A 107 -5.85 -25.41 -19.06
CA THR A 107 -4.70 -26.15 -18.51
C THR A 107 -4.94 -26.57 -17.06
N GLN A 108 -5.52 -25.70 -16.24
CA GLN A 108 -5.84 -26.03 -14.84
C GLN A 108 -7.01 -27.00 -14.72
N LEU A 109 -8.02 -26.90 -15.60
CA LEU A 109 -9.08 -27.90 -15.65
C LEU A 109 -8.55 -29.29 -15.97
N GLU A 110 -7.74 -29.41 -17.03
CA GLU A 110 -7.16 -30.68 -17.46
C GLU A 110 -6.27 -31.31 -16.39
N ARG A 111 -5.34 -30.53 -15.83
CA ARG A 111 -4.42 -31.01 -14.78
C ARG A 111 -5.13 -31.52 -13.52
N ASN A 112 -6.31 -30.99 -13.23
CA ASN A 112 -7.09 -31.38 -12.05
C ASN A 112 -8.27 -32.32 -12.41
N GLY A 113 -8.33 -32.82 -13.65
CA GLY A 113 -9.36 -33.77 -14.09
C GLY A 113 -10.79 -33.21 -14.13
N TYR A 114 -10.94 -31.89 -14.20
CA TYR A 114 -12.24 -31.22 -14.24
C TYR A 114 -12.78 -31.08 -15.67
N LYS A 115 -14.07 -31.36 -15.84
CA LYS A 115 -14.85 -31.24 -17.06
C LYS A 115 -16.14 -30.48 -16.74
N VAL A 116 -16.21 -29.24 -17.23
CA VAL A 116 -17.34 -28.34 -17.02
C VAL A 116 -18.64 -28.98 -17.54
N GLY A 117 -19.70 -28.93 -16.73
CA GLY A 117 -21.00 -29.54 -17.03
C GLY A 117 -21.07 -31.06 -16.83
N LYS A 118 -19.95 -31.72 -16.49
CA LYS A 118 -19.91 -33.16 -16.19
C LYS A 118 -19.59 -33.44 -14.72
N ASN A 119 -18.36 -33.13 -14.29
CA ASN A 119 -17.91 -33.34 -12.91
C ASN A 119 -17.50 -32.02 -12.22
N LEU A 120 -17.66 -30.89 -12.92
CA LEU A 120 -17.51 -29.56 -12.37
C LEU A 120 -18.68 -28.69 -12.83
N ASN A 121 -19.47 -28.19 -11.89
CA ASN A 121 -20.53 -27.22 -12.14
C ASN A 121 -20.13 -25.90 -11.51
N CYS A 122 -20.07 -24.83 -12.30
CA CYS A 122 -19.65 -23.51 -11.83
C CYS A 122 -20.77 -22.50 -12.00
N ARG A 123 -20.90 -21.63 -11.01
CA ARG A 123 -21.77 -20.46 -11.03
C ARG A 123 -20.95 -19.22 -10.74
N TRP A 124 -21.46 -18.09 -11.19
CA TRP A 124 -20.90 -16.79 -10.88
C TRP A 124 -22.00 -15.82 -10.47
N SER A 125 -21.63 -14.84 -9.66
CA SER A 125 -22.50 -13.77 -9.20
C SER A 125 -21.74 -12.45 -9.15
N ILE A 126 -22.47 -11.34 -9.23
CA ILE A 126 -21.89 -10.00 -9.01
C ILE A 126 -21.85 -9.76 -7.51
N VAL A 127 -20.76 -9.17 -7.02
CA VAL A 127 -20.66 -8.66 -5.65
C VAL A 127 -20.97 -7.18 -5.66
N LEU A 128 -21.89 -6.76 -4.81
CA LEU A 128 -22.34 -5.37 -4.67
C LEU A 128 -22.14 -4.90 -3.24
N ARG A 129 -21.92 -3.59 -3.07
CA ARG A 129 -21.97 -2.95 -1.76
C ARG A 129 -23.39 -3.02 -1.20
N ALA A 130 -23.55 -3.43 0.06
CA ALA A 130 -24.85 -3.54 0.71
C ALA A 130 -25.54 -2.18 0.87
N GLY A 131 -24.79 -1.09 1.08
CA GLY A 131 -25.36 0.24 1.29
C GLY A 131 -26.12 0.84 0.10
N ALA A 132 -26.20 0.19 -1.05
CA ALA A 132 -27.23 0.51 -2.04
C ALA A 132 -28.66 0.17 -1.55
N ILE A 133 -28.77 -0.68 -0.52
CA ILE A 133 -30.02 -1.21 0.05
C ILE A 133 -30.12 -0.88 1.56
N GLU A 134 -29.01 -0.91 2.32
CA GLU A 134 -29.03 -0.90 3.79
C GLU A 134 -28.35 0.32 4.47
N ASP A 135 -27.86 1.30 3.71
CA ASP A 135 -27.03 2.42 4.25
C ASP A 135 -25.78 1.95 5.04
N ASP A 136 -25.12 0.88 4.55
CA ASP A 136 -24.00 0.20 5.19
C ASP A 136 -22.78 0.09 4.26
N ASP A 137 -21.61 0.53 4.71
CA ASP A 137 -20.33 0.52 3.98
C ASP A 137 -19.42 -0.68 4.29
N ASP A 138 -19.80 -1.52 5.25
CA ASP A 138 -19.01 -2.65 5.75
C ASP A 138 -19.58 -4.01 5.37
N LYS A 139 -20.62 -4.04 4.52
CA LYS A 139 -21.24 -5.27 4.04
C LYS A 139 -21.31 -5.33 2.52
N VAL A 140 -21.32 -6.56 2.02
CA VAL A 140 -21.56 -6.89 0.62
C VAL A 140 -22.79 -7.76 0.46
N VAL A 141 -23.45 -7.64 -0.68
CA VAL A 141 -24.55 -8.49 -1.10
C VAL A 141 -24.20 -9.13 -2.44
N TYR A 142 -24.63 -10.38 -2.61
CA TYR A 142 -24.37 -11.14 -3.81
C TYR A 142 -25.61 -11.12 -4.70
N GLY A 143 -25.43 -10.78 -5.97
CA GLY A 143 -26.49 -10.84 -6.98
C GLY A 143 -26.93 -12.27 -7.29
N SER A 144 -27.95 -12.41 -8.14
CA SER A 144 -28.43 -13.71 -8.57
C SER A 144 -27.33 -14.53 -9.26
N GLU A 145 -27.22 -15.79 -8.87
CA GLU A 145 -26.26 -16.72 -9.47
C GLU A 145 -26.62 -17.04 -10.92
N SER A 146 -25.61 -17.05 -11.78
CA SER A 146 -25.70 -17.48 -13.18
C SER A 146 -24.74 -18.63 -13.44
N SER A 147 -25.13 -19.58 -14.29
CA SER A 147 -24.22 -20.67 -14.68
C SER A 147 -23.06 -20.12 -15.52
N LEU A 148 -21.84 -20.62 -15.29
CA LEU A 148 -20.67 -20.30 -16.11
C LEU A 148 -20.51 -21.36 -17.22
N PRO A 149 -20.82 -21.05 -18.49
CA PRO A 149 -20.72 -22.01 -19.58
C PRO A 149 -19.26 -22.31 -19.94
N ALA A 150 -19.01 -23.47 -20.57
CA ALA A 150 -17.66 -23.96 -20.87
C ALA A 150 -16.83 -23.03 -21.77
N ASN A 151 -17.48 -22.26 -22.64
CA ASN A 151 -16.86 -21.25 -23.50
C ASN A 151 -16.62 -19.89 -22.80
N GLY A 152 -17.03 -19.76 -21.53
CA GLY A 152 -16.99 -18.51 -20.79
C GLY A 152 -18.17 -17.57 -21.09
N THR A 153 -18.24 -16.46 -20.38
CA THR A 153 -19.34 -15.50 -20.50
C THR A 153 -18.85 -14.06 -20.45
N PHE A 154 -19.53 -13.15 -21.15
CA PHE A 154 -19.31 -11.72 -21.00
C PHE A 154 -19.83 -11.26 -19.64
N LEU A 155 -19.00 -10.53 -18.91
CA LEU A 155 -19.38 -9.92 -17.65
C LEU A 155 -20.01 -8.53 -17.90
N PRO A 156 -21.03 -8.13 -17.13
CA PRO A 156 -21.67 -6.80 -17.24
C PRO A 156 -20.67 -5.64 -17.14
N PRO A 157 -20.51 -4.80 -18.18
CA PRO A 157 -19.40 -3.85 -18.31
C PRO A 157 -19.39 -2.75 -17.24
N ASP A 158 -20.52 -2.49 -16.59
CA ASP A 158 -20.74 -1.53 -15.51
C ASP A 158 -20.38 -2.09 -14.11
N ARG A 159 -19.91 -3.35 -14.03
CA ARG A 159 -19.60 -4.06 -12.78
C ARG A 159 -18.14 -4.45 -12.68
N GLU A 160 -17.64 -4.44 -11.44
CA GLU A 160 -16.22 -4.58 -11.11
C GLU A 160 -15.89 -5.89 -10.41
N VAL A 161 -16.78 -6.39 -9.55
CA VAL A 161 -16.47 -7.50 -8.66
C VAL A 161 -17.39 -8.69 -8.93
N PHE A 162 -16.77 -9.87 -9.09
CA PHE A 162 -17.47 -11.10 -9.43
C PHE A 162 -16.96 -12.26 -8.57
N GLN A 163 -17.86 -13.07 -8.05
CA GLN A 163 -17.53 -14.34 -7.39
C GLN A 163 -17.78 -15.49 -8.35
N VAL A 164 -16.89 -16.47 -8.36
CA VAL A 164 -17.06 -17.75 -9.06
C VAL A 164 -16.94 -18.88 -8.05
N GLN A 165 -17.98 -19.69 -7.97
CA GLN A 165 -18.01 -20.89 -7.15
C GLN A 165 -18.21 -22.12 -8.03
N CYS A 166 -17.48 -23.20 -7.73
CA CYS A 166 -17.66 -24.46 -8.42
C CYS A 166 -17.80 -25.64 -7.47
N TRP A 167 -18.69 -26.55 -7.84
CA TRP A 167 -18.99 -27.79 -7.13
C TRP A 167 -18.62 -28.99 -7.98
N ASN A 168 -18.13 -30.05 -7.33
CA ASN A 168 -17.88 -31.32 -8.00
C ASN A 168 -19.17 -32.14 -8.17
N PHE A 169 -19.06 -33.34 -8.76
CA PHE A 169 -20.20 -34.25 -8.96
C PHE A 169 -20.92 -34.67 -7.66
N ALA A 170 -20.25 -34.58 -6.51
CA ALA A 170 -20.80 -34.89 -5.20
C ALA A 170 -21.42 -33.66 -4.50
N GLY A 171 -21.47 -32.51 -5.17
CA GLY A 171 -21.99 -31.26 -4.61
C GLY A 171 -21.06 -30.57 -3.61
N LEU A 172 -19.78 -30.95 -3.55
CA LEU A 172 -18.80 -30.30 -2.67
C LEU A 172 -18.19 -29.07 -3.33
N LEU A 173 -18.12 -27.94 -2.61
CA LEU A 173 -17.47 -26.71 -3.09
C LEU A 173 -15.96 -26.92 -3.22
N VAL A 174 -15.47 -26.97 -4.45
CA VAL A 174 -14.04 -27.21 -4.77
C VAL A 174 -13.30 -25.93 -5.17
N TYR A 175 -14.03 -24.89 -5.58
CA TYR A 175 -13.47 -23.63 -6.04
C TYR A 175 -14.36 -22.47 -5.61
N ASP A 176 -13.75 -21.38 -5.17
CA ASP A 176 -14.40 -20.15 -4.72
C ASP A 176 -13.38 -19.02 -4.92
N LYS A 177 -13.55 -18.21 -5.96
CA LYS A 177 -12.61 -17.13 -6.29
C LYS A 177 -13.35 -15.86 -6.64
N LEU A 178 -12.87 -14.75 -6.09
CA LEU A 178 -13.25 -13.40 -6.48
C LEU A 178 -12.32 -12.89 -7.56
N HIS A 179 -12.92 -12.17 -8.49
CA HIS A 179 -12.24 -11.41 -9.52
C HIS A 179 -12.67 -9.95 -9.41
N SER A 180 -11.71 -9.04 -9.59
CA SER A 180 -11.95 -7.62 -9.80
C SER A 180 -11.59 -7.24 -11.23
N ARG A 181 -12.21 -6.17 -11.73
CA ARG A 181 -11.82 -5.46 -12.94
C ARG A 181 -12.27 -4.01 -12.88
N VAL A 182 -11.69 -3.16 -13.71
CA VAL A 182 -12.09 -1.76 -13.83
C VAL A 182 -13.31 -1.66 -14.75
N ARG A 183 -14.46 -1.24 -14.23
CA ARG A 183 -15.71 -1.10 -15.03
C ARG A 183 -15.61 -0.03 -16.12
N ASN A 184 -16.39 -0.15 -17.19
CA ASN A 184 -16.52 0.89 -18.20
C ASN A 184 -17.47 2.00 -17.70
N ILE A 185 -17.00 3.24 -17.76
CA ILE A 185 -17.84 4.42 -17.54
C ILE A 185 -18.26 4.96 -18.90
N THR A 186 -19.51 4.71 -19.27
CA THR A 186 -20.06 5.06 -20.59
C THR A 186 -20.72 6.44 -20.62
N GLN A 187 -20.88 7.11 -19.47
CA GLN A 187 -21.48 8.44 -19.44
C GLN A 187 -20.51 9.45 -20.07
N PRO A 188 -20.92 10.16 -21.15
CA PRO A 188 -20.15 11.27 -21.68
C PRO A 188 -20.28 12.42 -20.68
N ASN A 189 -19.18 12.76 -20.02
CA ASN A 189 -19.19 13.91 -19.13
C ASN A 189 -19.17 15.17 -20.00
N GLN A 190 -20.27 15.93 -20.04
CA GLN A 190 -20.36 17.13 -20.88
C GLN A 190 -19.26 18.15 -20.53
N GLU A 191 -18.79 18.14 -19.28
CA GLU A 191 -17.72 18.98 -18.74
C GLU A 191 -16.33 18.64 -19.27
N LEU A 192 -16.09 17.42 -19.78
CA LEU A 192 -14.78 17.02 -20.35
C LEU A 192 -14.37 17.95 -21.50
N SER A 193 -15.35 18.46 -22.25
CA SER A 193 -15.12 19.34 -23.41
C SER A 193 -14.57 20.72 -23.03
N ALA A 194 -14.70 21.12 -21.75
CA ALA A 194 -14.20 22.38 -21.23
C ALA A 194 -12.76 22.28 -20.68
N LEU A 195 -12.28 21.08 -20.37
CA LEU A 195 -10.94 20.85 -19.83
C LEU A 195 -9.88 20.96 -20.93
N LYS A 196 -9.12 22.06 -20.93
CA LYS A 196 -7.93 22.20 -21.78
C LYS A 196 -6.76 21.45 -21.15
N ASN A 197 -6.29 20.38 -21.80
CA ASN A 197 -5.12 19.59 -21.40
C ASN A 197 -5.20 19.09 -19.94
N PRO A 198 -6.20 18.27 -19.58
CA PRO A 198 -6.32 17.79 -18.21
C PRO A 198 -5.15 16.86 -17.86
N ILE A 199 -4.60 17.04 -16.65
CA ILE A 199 -3.50 16.23 -16.11
C ILE A 199 -4.08 15.22 -15.14
N ASN A 200 -3.68 13.95 -15.27
CA ASN A 200 -4.10 12.89 -14.34
C ASN A 200 -3.36 13.00 -13.00
N VAL A 201 -3.96 12.45 -11.94
CA VAL A 201 -3.31 12.34 -10.64
C VAL A 201 -3.35 10.90 -10.16
N LEU A 202 -2.19 10.34 -9.83
CA LEU A 202 -2.06 9.03 -9.20
C LEU A 202 -1.33 9.17 -7.87
N ILE A 203 -2.04 8.95 -6.78
CA ILE A 203 -1.48 8.84 -5.44
C ILE A 203 -1.32 7.36 -5.11
N PHE A 204 -0.07 6.92 -4.96
CA PHE A 204 0.31 5.59 -4.49
C PHE A 204 0.85 5.70 -3.06
N GLY A 205 0.04 5.33 -2.09
CA GLY A 205 0.34 5.42 -0.68
C GLY A 205 0.69 4.07 -0.05
N LEU A 206 1.61 4.09 0.92
CA LEU A 206 1.93 2.99 1.81
C LEU A 206 1.73 3.43 3.26
N ASP A 207 1.04 2.65 4.06
CA ASP A 207 0.85 2.93 5.49
C ASP A 207 2.19 2.83 6.25
N SER A 208 2.38 3.62 7.31
CA SER A 208 3.38 3.35 8.36
C SER A 208 4.84 3.37 7.91
N MET A 209 5.14 4.12 6.84
CA MET A 209 6.48 4.28 6.27
C MET A 209 7.03 5.70 6.45
N SER A 210 8.07 5.83 7.27
CA SER A 210 8.91 7.06 7.23
C SER A 210 9.78 7.02 5.97
N ARG A 211 10.23 8.19 5.49
CA ARG A 211 11.25 8.29 4.41
C ARG A 211 12.44 7.36 4.64
N LEU A 212 12.98 7.38 5.87
CA LEU A 212 14.10 6.49 6.21
C LEU A 212 13.67 5.02 6.25
N GLY A 213 12.42 4.73 6.61
CA GLY A 213 11.84 3.39 6.52
C GLY A 213 11.75 2.91 5.08
N PHE A 214 11.31 3.78 4.18
CA PHE A 214 11.25 3.53 2.75
C PHE A 214 12.64 3.21 2.20
N MET A 215 13.65 4.03 2.49
CA MET A 215 15.04 3.76 2.08
C MET A 215 15.58 2.42 2.61
N ARG A 216 15.20 2.00 3.82
CA ARG A 216 15.69 0.76 4.44
C ARG A 216 14.97 -0.50 3.95
N LEU A 217 13.68 -0.40 3.69
CA LEU A 217 12.81 -1.55 3.45
C LEU A 217 12.49 -1.72 1.97
N LEU A 218 12.53 -0.63 1.20
CA LEU A 218 12.23 -0.59 -0.22
C LEU A 218 13.40 0.00 -1.04
N PRO A 219 14.65 -0.49 -0.86
CA PRO A 219 15.82 0.11 -1.48
C PRO A 219 15.79 0.11 -3.01
N ARG A 220 15.24 -0.95 -3.64
CA ARG A 220 15.14 -1.03 -5.10
C ARG A 220 14.13 -0.02 -5.62
N THR A 221 12.96 0.04 -4.99
CA THR A 221 11.91 1.00 -5.32
C THR A 221 12.39 2.44 -5.14
N TYR A 222 13.02 2.77 -4.01
CA TYR A 222 13.54 4.12 -3.74
C TYR A 222 14.60 4.52 -4.77
N LYS A 223 15.50 3.59 -5.11
CA LYS A 223 16.50 3.81 -6.16
C LYS A 223 15.84 4.11 -7.49
N TYR A 224 14.87 3.29 -7.91
CA TYR A 224 14.16 3.50 -9.18
C TYR A 224 13.45 4.84 -9.22
N LEU A 225 12.73 5.21 -8.15
CA LEU A 225 12.05 6.49 -8.04
C LEU A 225 13.03 7.67 -8.17
N THR A 226 14.16 7.64 -7.47
CA THR A 226 15.10 8.77 -7.41
C THR A 226 16.07 8.84 -8.59
N GLU A 227 16.55 7.70 -9.07
CA GLU A 227 17.58 7.62 -10.13
C GLU A 227 16.99 7.44 -11.53
N ASN A 228 15.86 6.74 -11.69
CA ASN A 228 15.24 6.49 -13.00
C ASN A 228 14.08 7.46 -13.28
N LEU A 229 13.22 7.71 -12.29
CA LEU A 229 12.08 8.63 -12.43
C LEU A 229 12.40 10.07 -12.02
N HIS A 230 13.58 10.29 -11.42
CA HIS A 230 14.04 11.59 -10.95
C HIS A 230 13.01 12.34 -10.10
N VAL A 231 12.31 11.62 -9.22
CA VAL A 231 11.29 12.21 -8.35
C VAL A 231 11.90 13.23 -7.40
N THR A 232 11.13 14.28 -7.09
CA THR A 232 11.51 15.22 -6.02
C THR A 232 11.11 14.67 -4.66
N VAL A 233 12.10 14.32 -3.83
CA VAL A 233 11.86 13.85 -2.45
C VAL A 233 11.66 15.03 -1.51
N PHE A 234 10.46 15.16 -0.93
CA PHE A 234 10.14 16.22 0.03
C PHE A 234 10.67 15.92 1.44
N ARG A 235 11.95 16.20 1.65
CA ARG A 235 12.67 15.86 2.90
C ARG A 235 12.15 16.53 4.18
N GLY A 236 11.38 17.62 4.05
CA GLY A 236 10.82 18.35 5.18
C GLY A 236 9.33 18.13 5.42
N MET A 237 8.68 17.29 4.61
CA MET A 237 7.27 16.98 4.79
C MET A 237 7.07 16.20 6.10
N ASN A 238 6.13 16.65 6.93
CA ASN A 238 5.85 16.08 8.24
C ASN A 238 4.37 15.79 8.41
N LYS A 239 4.08 14.85 9.30
CA LYS A 239 2.73 14.47 9.69
C LYS A 239 2.03 15.58 10.48
N VAL A 240 0.73 15.73 10.26
CA VAL A 240 -0.18 16.59 11.00
C VAL A 240 -0.52 15.98 12.36
N GLY A 241 -0.73 14.67 12.42
CA GLY A 241 -1.18 13.95 13.61
C GLY A 241 -0.46 12.62 13.86
N ASP A 242 -0.91 11.85 14.87
CA ASP A 242 -0.16 10.67 15.27
C ASP A 242 -0.27 9.50 14.29
N ASN A 243 -1.49 9.23 13.81
CA ASN A 243 -1.94 8.07 13.06
C ASN A 243 -2.51 8.44 11.68
N THR A 244 -2.95 7.44 10.91
CA THR A 244 -3.47 7.58 9.54
C THR A 244 -4.56 8.64 9.43
N TYR A 245 -5.56 8.57 10.30
CA TYR A 245 -6.76 9.40 10.24
C TYR A 245 -6.49 10.93 10.12
N PRO A 246 -5.85 11.61 11.09
CA PRO A 246 -5.59 13.05 11.02
C PRO A 246 -4.63 13.45 9.89
N ASN A 247 -3.79 12.53 9.40
CA ASN A 247 -2.84 12.82 8.33
C ASN A 247 -3.51 12.76 6.96
N LEU A 248 -4.23 11.68 6.66
CA LEU A 248 -4.91 11.53 5.38
C LEU A 248 -6.16 12.40 5.30
N VAL A 249 -6.90 12.63 6.39
CA VAL A 249 -8.00 13.61 6.37
C VAL A 249 -7.48 15.00 6.03
N ALA A 250 -6.35 15.43 6.61
CA ALA A 250 -5.76 16.72 6.28
C ALA A 250 -5.32 16.82 4.82
N LEU A 251 -4.75 15.76 4.27
CA LEU A 251 -4.39 15.68 2.84
C LEU A 251 -5.63 15.78 1.94
N LEU A 252 -6.68 15.01 2.27
CA LEU A 252 -7.82 14.79 1.39
C LEU A 252 -8.87 15.89 1.50
N THR A 253 -8.90 16.64 2.60
CA THR A 253 -9.88 17.73 2.82
C THR A 253 -9.25 19.11 2.85
N GLY A 254 -7.95 19.23 3.13
CA GLY A 254 -7.32 20.51 3.46
C GLY A 254 -7.64 21.01 4.88
N HIS A 255 -8.36 20.23 5.69
CA HIS A 255 -8.76 20.58 7.06
C HIS A 255 -8.15 19.63 8.10
N LYS A 256 -7.94 20.13 9.32
CA LYS A 256 -7.60 19.25 10.44
C LYS A 256 -8.78 18.32 10.72
N ALA A 257 -8.50 17.03 10.93
CA ALA A 257 -9.54 16.06 11.32
C ALA A 257 -10.30 16.45 12.59
N TYR A 258 -9.61 17.11 13.52
CA TYR A 258 -10.19 17.54 14.79
C TYR A 258 -10.23 19.07 14.88
N GLY A 259 -11.28 19.61 15.51
CA GLY A 259 -11.37 21.05 15.84
C GLY A 259 -12.45 21.84 15.12
N GLY A 260 -13.49 21.19 14.56
CA GLY A 260 -14.73 21.85 14.15
C GLY A 260 -14.75 22.51 12.75
N GLY A 261 -13.92 22.04 11.82
CA GLY A 261 -13.90 22.52 10.42
C GLY A 261 -14.47 21.54 9.39
N LEU A 262 -14.98 20.39 9.84
CA LEU A 262 -15.51 19.32 9.00
C LEU A 262 -16.93 18.97 9.49
N PRO A 263 -17.80 18.43 8.60
CA PRO A 263 -19.10 17.93 8.99
C PRO A 263 -19.02 16.85 10.08
N ASP A 264 -20.14 16.59 10.75
CA ASP A 264 -20.24 15.58 11.81
C ASP A 264 -19.94 14.17 11.27
N GLU A 265 -18.92 13.52 11.82
CA GLU A 265 -18.50 12.15 11.47
C GLU A 265 -19.60 11.11 11.73
N SER A 266 -20.49 11.35 12.70
CA SER A 266 -21.59 10.43 13.02
C SER A 266 -22.64 10.33 11.91
N GLU A 267 -22.65 11.33 11.02
CA GLU A 267 -23.44 11.37 9.79
C GLU A 267 -22.68 10.81 8.58
N GLY A 268 -21.52 10.18 8.76
CA GLY A 268 -20.70 9.64 7.68
C GLY A 268 -19.94 10.73 6.90
N PHE A 269 -19.26 10.31 5.83
CA PHE A 269 -18.28 11.16 5.13
C PHE A 269 -18.78 11.70 3.77
N ASP A 270 -20.03 11.43 3.42
CA ASP A 270 -20.66 11.85 2.15
C ASP A 270 -20.69 13.36 1.92
N GLU A 271 -20.73 14.16 2.98
CA GLU A 271 -20.80 15.63 2.89
C GLU A 271 -19.44 16.30 3.13
N TRP A 272 -18.38 15.52 3.36
CA TRP A 272 -17.04 16.06 3.61
C TRP A 272 -16.42 16.65 2.33
N PRO A 273 -15.61 17.71 2.41
CA PRO A 273 -14.99 18.36 1.25
C PRO A 273 -13.77 17.56 0.74
N LEU A 274 -14.00 16.32 0.31
CA LEU A 274 -12.95 15.40 -0.11
C LEU A 274 -12.50 15.73 -1.53
N ILE A 275 -11.18 15.80 -1.75
CA ILE A 275 -10.56 16.34 -2.97
C ILE A 275 -11.02 15.66 -4.25
N TRP A 276 -11.34 14.36 -4.21
CA TRP A 276 -11.84 13.65 -5.38
C TRP A 276 -13.21 14.15 -5.84
N LYS A 277 -14.01 14.80 -4.98
CA LYS A 277 -15.28 15.44 -5.38
C LYS A 277 -15.02 16.64 -6.29
N ASN A 278 -13.94 17.38 -6.06
CA ASN A 278 -13.54 18.48 -6.94
C ASN A 278 -13.11 17.94 -8.31
N TYR A 279 -12.37 16.82 -8.32
CA TYR A 279 -11.99 16.14 -9.57
C TYR A 279 -13.23 15.58 -10.30
N SER A 280 -14.13 14.90 -9.59
CA SER A 280 -15.38 14.38 -10.14
C SER A 280 -16.24 15.49 -10.75
N SER A 281 -16.39 16.62 -10.05
CA SER A 281 -17.10 17.82 -10.52
C SER A 281 -16.38 18.60 -11.61
N ALA A 282 -15.12 18.27 -11.89
CA ALA A 282 -14.39 18.77 -13.06
C ALA A 282 -14.45 17.79 -14.23
N GLY A 283 -15.09 16.63 -14.04
CA GLY A 283 -15.30 15.61 -15.04
C GLY A 283 -14.30 14.46 -15.04
N TYR A 284 -13.43 14.36 -14.03
CA TYR A 284 -12.46 13.27 -13.91
C TYR A 284 -13.13 11.99 -13.40
N ASP A 285 -12.65 10.85 -13.89
CA ASP A 285 -13.00 9.56 -13.31
C ASP A 285 -12.15 9.30 -12.05
N THR A 286 -12.79 8.87 -10.98
CA THR A 286 -12.18 8.82 -9.65
C THR A 286 -12.01 7.39 -9.14
N MET A 287 -10.91 7.11 -8.45
CA MET A 287 -10.64 5.81 -7.81
C MET A 287 -10.21 5.95 -6.36
N TRP A 288 -10.77 5.09 -5.51
CA TRP A 288 -10.39 4.88 -4.12
C TRP A 288 -10.19 3.39 -3.84
N ALA A 289 -8.96 3.01 -3.46
CA ALA A 289 -8.59 1.63 -3.16
C ALA A 289 -7.72 1.54 -1.90
N GLU A 290 -8.18 0.75 -0.93
CA GLU A 290 -7.48 0.46 0.33
C GLU A 290 -7.53 -1.06 0.58
N ASP A 291 -6.39 -1.70 0.82
CA ASP A 291 -6.28 -3.17 0.85
C ASP A 291 -6.59 -3.82 2.21
N PHE A 292 -6.87 -3.01 3.23
CA PHE A 292 -7.06 -3.48 4.60
C PHE A 292 -8.40 -3.00 5.18
N PRO A 293 -9.53 -3.60 4.80
CA PRO A 293 -10.86 -3.02 5.01
C PRO A 293 -11.23 -2.85 6.49
N GLN A 294 -10.71 -3.69 7.39
CA GLN A 294 -10.91 -3.56 8.85
C GLN A 294 -10.30 -2.28 9.46
N TYR A 295 -9.26 -1.71 8.84
CA TYR A 295 -8.58 -0.49 9.27
C TYR A 295 -8.67 0.62 8.22
N GLY A 296 -9.63 0.54 7.28
CA GLY A 296 -9.81 1.55 6.24
C GLY A 296 -10.06 2.94 6.81
N LEU A 297 -9.52 3.98 6.16
CA LEU A 297 -9.46 5.34 6.69
C LEU A 297 -10.80 5.89 7.20
N PHE A 298 -11.88 5.65 6.44
CA PHE A 298 -13.22 6.15 6.74
C PHE A 298 -14.13 5.10 7.39
N ASN A 299 -13.64 3.88 7.62
CA ASN A 299 -14.45 2.77 8.13
C ASN A 299 -14.01 2.33 9.54
N TYR A 300 -12.74 2.50 9.90
CA TYR A 300 -12.27 2.14 11.23
C TYR A 300 -12.95 3.01 12.30
N LEU A 301 -13.77 2.38 13.16
CA LEU A 301 -14.56 3.04 14.21
C LEU A 301 -15.56 4.08 13.69
N ALA A 302 -15.93 4.02 12.41
CA ALA A 302 -16.85 4.95 11.77
C ALA A 302 -17.79 4.22 10.79
N LYS A 303 -18.83 4.89 10.31
CA LYS A 303 -19.84 4.27 9.43
C LYS A 303 -19.41 4.15 7.96
N GLY A 304 -18.29 4.77 7.57
CA GLY A 304 -17.93 4.88 6.16
C GLY A 304 -18.82 5.85 5.39
N PHE A 305 -18.93 5.59 4.09
CA PHE A 305 -19.76 6.36 3.17
C PHE A 305 -21.11 5.69 2.98
N ARG A 306 -22.18 6.47 2.80
CA ARG A 306 -23.52 6.00 2.41
C ARG A 306 -23.59 5.67 0.93
N ARG A 307 -22.96 6.49 0.09
CA ARG A 307 -22.81 6.29 -1.36
C ARG A 307 -21.35 5.98 -1.70
N PRO A 308 -21.07 5.24 -2.79
CA PRO A 308 -19.70 5.05 -3.25
C PRO A 308 -18.99 6.42 -3.38
N PRO A 309 -17.84 6.63 -2.71
CA PRO A 309 -17.19 7.94 -2.66
C PRO A 309 -16.57 8.33 -4.00
N THR A 310 -16.27 7.36 -4.85
CA THR A 310 -15.58 7.49 -6.14
C THR A 310 -16.23 6.59 -7.18
N ASP A 311 -15.93 6.83 -8.46
CA ASP A 311 -16.46 6.02 -9.57
C ASP A 311 -15.96 4.58 -9.55
N HIS A 312 -14.76 4.38 -9.03
CA HIS A 312 -14.12 3.09 -8.81
C HIS A 312 -13.82 2.95 -7.32
N TYR A 313 -14.51 2.06 -6.63
CA TYR A 313 -14.40 1.88 -5.19
C TYR A 313 -14.13 0.42 -4.86
N LEU A 314 -12.90 0.09 -4.48
CA LEU A 314 -12.44 -1.30 -4.39
C LEU A 314 -12.87 -2.00 -3.08
N ARG A 315 -13.44 -1.29 -2.10
CA ARG A 315 -13.84 -1.85 -0.80
C ARG A 315 -14.73 -3.11 -0.90
N PRO A 316 -15.76 -3.19 -1.77
CA PRO A 316 -16.59 -4.39 -1.88
C PRO A 316 -15.81 -5.64 -2.29
N PHE A 317 -14.74 -5.49 -3.07
CA PHE A 317 -13.85 -6.62 -3.40
C PHE A 317 -13.14 -7.12 -2.14
N TRP A 318 -12.57 -6.21 -1.34
CA TRP A 318 -11.85 -6.56 -0.12
C TRP A 318 -12.75 -7.18 0.94
N LEU A 319 -13.93 -6.64 1.17
CA LEU A 319 -14.92 -7.20 2.10
C LEU A 319 -15.32 -8.63 1.72
N ALA A 320 -15.67 -8.86 0.44
CA ALA A 320 -16.02 -10.20 -0.02
C ALA A 320 -14.80 -11.16 0.07
N LEU A 321 -13.59 -10.66 -0.14
CA LEU A 321 -12.37 -11.46 -0.05
C LEU A 321 -12.13 -11.97 1.37
N GLU A 322 -12.39 -11.16 2.39
CA GLU A 322 -12.32 -11.55 3.81
C GLU A 322 -13.31 -12.67 4.18
N GLU A 323 -14.47 -12.71 3.54
CA GLU A 323 -15.47 -13.76 3.76
C GLU A 323 -15.17 -15.06 3.00
N SER A 324 -14.37 -14.98 1.93
CA SER A 324 -14.16 -16.07 0.97
C SER A 324 -13.54 -17.33 1.60
N THR A 325 -13.95 -18.50 1.11
CA THR A 325 -13.36 -19.77 1.57
C THR A 325 -11.93 -19.93 1.10
N LEU A 326 -11.56 -19.35 -0.05
CA LEU A 326 -10.18 -19.39 -0.56
C LEU A 326 -9.21 -18.66 0.36
N LEU A 327 -9.56 -17.49 0.89
CA LEU A 327 -8.70 -16.78 1.85
C LEU A 327 -8.43 -17.63 3.09
N LYS A 328 -9.47 -18.28 3.64
CA LYS A 328 -9.36 -19.15 4.83
C LYS A 328 -8.34 -20.30 4.66
N PHE A 329 -8.16 -20.76 3.41
CA PHE A 329 -7.17 -21.78 3.06
C PHE A 329 -5.89 -21.23 2.43
N SER A 330 -5.67 -19.92 2.44
CA SER A 330 -4.47 -19.31 1.85
C SER A 330 -3.28 -19.30 2.84
N SER A 331 -2.09 -19.04 2.32
CA SER A 331 -0.96 -18.63 3.17
C SER A 331 -1.22 -17.24 3.75
N HIS A 332 -0.55 -16.91 4.87
CA HIS A 332 -0.53 -15.53 5.39
C HIS A 332 -0.08 -14.52 4.31
N MET A 333 -0.75 -13.37 4.21
CA MET A 333 -0.61 -12.33 3.15
C MET A 333 -0.98 -12.76 1.73
N CYS A 334 -1.63 -13.92 1.54
CA CYS A 334 -1.97 -14.43 0.21
C CYS A 334 -3.46 -14.61 0.03
N TYR A 335 -3.89 -14.55 -1.22
CA TYR A 335 -5.17 -15.02 -1.71
C TYR A 335 -4.94 -16.09 -2.78
N GLY A 336 -5.15 -17.35 -2.41
CA GLY A 336 -4.76 -18.50 -3.21
C GLY A 336 -3.25 -18.52 -3.47
N SER A 337 -2.88 -18.43 -4.74
CA SER A 337 -1.50 -18.48 -5.23
C SER A 337 -0.82 -17.11 -5.30
N GLN A 338 -1.53 -16.02 -5.00
CA GLN A 338 -1.05 -14.65 -5.20
C GLN A 338 -0.94 -13.87 -3.88
N PRO A 339 0.11 -13.04 -3.71
CA PRO A 339 0.16 -12.08 -2.61
C PRO A 339 -0.97 -11.06 -2.72
N LYS A 340 -1.58 -10.65 -1.60
CA LYS A 340 -2.76 -9.78 -1.61
C LYS A 340 -2.47 -8.37 -2.16
N HIS A 341 -1.31 -7.78 -1.86
CA HIS A 341 -0.96 -6.46 -2.38
C HIS A 341 -0.92 -6.40 -3.92
N ILE A 342 -0.58 -7.53 -4.57
CA ILE A 342 -0.60 -7.64 -6.03
C ILE A 342 -2.02 -7.49 -6.58
N LEU A 343 -3.06 -7.93 -5.86
CA LEU A 343 -4.46 -7.80 -6.32
C LEU A 343 -4.86 -6.33 -6.48
N GLN A 344 -4.51 -5.46 -5.53
CA GLN A 344 -4.75 -4.02 -5.66
C GLN A 344 -3.88 -3.42 -6.76
N MET A 345 -2.59 -3.79 -6.81
CA MET A 345 -1.67 -3.23 -7.79
C MET A 345 -2.08 -3.56 -9.22
N GLU A 346 -2.54 -4.78 -9.49
CA GLU A 346 -3.09 -5.16 -10.80
C GLU A 346 -4.37 -4.39 -11.13
N TYR A 347 -5.24 -4.16 -10.15
CA TYR A 347 -6.42 -3.30 -10.36
C TYR A 347 -6.01 -1.86 -10.72
N VAL A 348 -4.98 -1.30 -10.07
CA VAL A 348 -4.42 0.02 -10.41
C VAL A 348 -3.76 0.00 -11.79
N ARG A 349 -3.05 -1.07 -12.17
CA ARG A 349 -2.47 -1.24 -13.52
C ARG A 349 -3.56 -1.21 -14.59
N GLU A 350 -4.62 -1.99 -14.40
CA GLU A 350 -5.77 -2.01 -15.31
C GLU A 350 -6.40 -0.61 -15.41
N PHE A 351 -6.56 0.08 -14.28
CA PHE A 351 -7.14 1.42 -14.22
C PHE A 351 -6.32 2.40 -15.05
N VAL A 352 -5.02 2.53 -14.78
CA VAL A 352 -4.17 3.51 -15.48
C VAL A 352 -4.05 3.17 -16.97
N SER A 353 -3.95 1.90 -17.35
CA SER A 353 -3.90 1.51 -18.76
C SER A 353 -5.19 1.86 -19.50
N LYS A 354 -6.34 1.60 -18.88
CA LYS A 354 -7.66 1.91 -19.45
C LYS A 354 -7.86 3.41 -19.66
N TYR A 355 -7.53 4.21 -18.66
CA TYR A 355 -7.68 5.66 -18.74
C TYR A 355 -6.64 6.30 -19.66
N HIS A 356 -5.42 5.74 -19.71
CA HIS A 356 -4.42 6.11 -20.70
C HIS A 356 -4.89 5.83 -22.15
N ALA A 357 -5.55 4.69 -22.39
CA ALA A 357 -6.06 4.32 -23.72
C ALA A 357 -7.28 5.14 -24.15
N SER A 358 -8.22 5.39 -23.22
CA SER A 358 -9.44 6.16 -23.50
C SER A 358 -9.24 7.68 -23.49
N LYS A 359 -8.09 8.16 -23.00
CA LYS A 359 -7.77 9.59 -22.83
C LYS A 359 -8.76 10.34 -21.93
N ARG A 360 -9.49 9.60 -21.08
CA ARG A 360 -10.33 10.19 -20.03
C ARG A 360 -9.45 10.58 -18.84
N PRO A 361 -9.57 11.80 -18.29
CA PRO A 361 -8.75 12.24 -17.18
C PRO A 361 -9.16 11.55 -15.87
N TYR A 362 -8.20 11.30 -14.98
CA TYR A 362 -8.48 10.59 -13.74
C TYR A 362 -7.80 11.15 -12.49
N PHE A 363 -8.44 10.92 -11.34
CA PHE A 363 -7.86 11.05 -10.01
C PHE A 363 -7.90 9.68 -9.32
N ALA A 364 -6.75 9.14 -8.98
CA ALA A 364 -6.64 7.82 -8.39
C ALA A 364 -5.90 7.87 -7.05
N PHE A 365 -6.52 7.34 -6.01
CA PHE A 365 -5.91 7.13 -4.70
C PHE A 365 -5.88 5.63 -4.40
N SER A 366 -4.68 5.05 -4.36
CA SER A 366 -4.44 3.67 -3.95
C SER A 366 -3.54 3.67 -2.72
N PHE A 367 -3.98 3.02 -1.64
CA PHE A 367 -3.26 2.96 -0.39
C PHE A 367 -3.12 1.50 0.06
N LEU A 368 -1.88 1.05 0.27
CA LEU A 368 -1.59 -0.30 0.78
C LEU A 368 -1.22 -0.20 2.25
N ALA A 369 -1.99 -0.84 3.11
CA ALA A 369 -1.83 -0.82 4.55
C ALA A 369 -1.43 -2.18 5.13
N GLU A 370 -1.93 -3.29 4.60
CA GLU A 370 -1.76 -4.59 5.26
C GLU A 370 -0.27 -5.01 5.41
N LEU A 371 0.56 -4.67 4.43
CA LEU A 371 1.99 -5.00 4.42
C LEU A 371 2.81 -4.31 5.52
N SER A 372 2.37 -3.18 6.04
CA SER A 372 3.19 -2.30 6.89
C SER A 372 2.50 -1.83 8.17
N HIS A 373 1.17 -1.86 8.24
CA HIS A 373 0.42 -1.37 9.40
C HIS A 373 0.83 -2.11 10.68
N GLU A 374 0.92 -3.44 10.67
CA GLU A 374 1.28 -4.23 11.87
C GLU A 374 2.75 -4.68 11.92
N TYR A 375 3.46 -4.59 10.80
CA TYR A 375 4.74 -5.26 10.63
C TYR A 375 5.85 -4.28 10.23
N LEU A 376 6.86 -4.12 11.08
CA LEU A 376 7.99 -3.23 10.80
C LEU A 376 8.70 -3.51 9.47
N SER A 377 8.81 -4.78 9.04
CA SER A 377 9.63 -5.15 7.88
C SER A 377 8.93 -6.01 6.83
N ARG A 378 7.63 -6.30 6.97
CA ARG A 378 6.93 -7.18 6.02
C ARG A 378 6.85 -6.53 4.64
N VAL A 379 6.66 -5.21 4.56
CA VAL A 379 6.65 -4.43 3.32
C VAL A 379 7.90 -4.63 2.45
N ALA A 380 9.05 -4.95 3.04
CA ALA A 380 10.27 -5.21 2.27
C ALA A 380 10.18 -6.43 1.35
N SER A 381 9.26 -7.37 1.63
CA SER A 381 8.99 -8.49 0.73
C SER A 381 8.33 -8.07 -0.60
N ALA A 382 7.84 -6.83 -0.69
CA ALA A 382 7.20 -6.27 -1.87
C ALA A 382 8.10 -5.31 -2.67
N ASP A 383 9.36 -5.08 -2.27
CA ASP A 383 10.24 -4.09 -2.90
C ASP A 383 10.42 -4.32 -4.41
N GLY A 384 10.69 -5.56 -4.83
CA GLY A 384 10.81 -5.88 -6.25
C GLY A 384 9.51 -5.65 -7.04
N GLN A 385 8.36 -5.94 -6.43
CA GLN A 385 7.06 -5.81 -7.10
C GLN A 385 6.63 -4.34 -7.20
N PHE A 386 6.96 -3.51 -6.22
CA PHE A 386 6.77 -2.07 -6.28
C PHE A 386 7.68 -1.43 -7.33
N GLU A 387 8.96 -1.82 -7.41
CA GLU A 387 9.85 -1.40 -8.50
C GLU A 387 9.25 -1.75 -9.88
N GLU A 388 8.82 -2.99 -10.08
CA GLU A 388 8.17 -3.46 -11.32
C GLU A 388 6.89 -2.67 -11.65
N PHE A 389 6.15 -2.21 -10.63
CA PHE A 389 4.97 -1.35 -10.84
C PHE A 389 5.35 0.03 -11.34
N PHE A 390 6.38 0.67 -10.77
CA PHE A 390 6.85 1.97 -11.26
C PHE A 390 7.54 1.86 -12.62
N GLN A 391 8.22 0.74 -12.91
CA GLN A 391 8.73 0.42 -14.25
C GLN A 391 7.59 0.34 -15.26
N PHE A 392 6.54 -0.41 -14.96
CA PHE A 392 5.34 -0.46 -15.80
C PHE A 392 4.75 0.93 -16.07
N LEU A 393 4.62 1.78 -15.05
CA LEU A 393 4.09 3.15 -15.23
C LEU A 393 4.99 3.99 -16.15
N HIS A 394 6.30 3.88 -15.99
CA HIS A 394 7.29 4.64 -16.73
C HIS A 394 7.40 4.17 -18.19
N GLU A 395 7.69 2.88 -18.38
CA GLU A 395 7.95 2.25 -19.68
C GLU A 395 6.67 2.12 -20.51
N GLY A 396 5.51 2.00 -19.86
CA GLY A 396 4.19 2.04 -20.49
C GLY A 396 3.68 3.45 -20.81
N GLU A 397 4.51 4.49 -20.64
CA GLU A 397 4.18 5.89 -20.89
C GLU A 397 2.96 6.42 -20.09
N HIS A 398 2.58 5.74 -19.01
CA HIS A 398 1.46 6.12 -18.16
C HIS A 398 1.73 7.39 -17.34
N LEU A 399 3.00 7.82 -17.26
CA LEU A 399 3.43 9.03 -16.55
C LEU A 399 3.50 10.31 -17.39
N GLN A 400 3.36 10.23 -18.73
CA GLN A 400 3.54 11.42 -19.60
C GLN A 400 2.55 12.56 -19.32
N ASN A 401 1.34 12.23 -18.87
CA ASN A 401 0.27 13.19 -18.54
C ASN A 401 -0.28 12.93 -17.13
N THR A 402 0.56 12.46 -16.22
CA THR A 402 0.15 12.03 -14.88
C THR A 402 1.10 12.57 -13.84
N VAL A 403 0.58 13.33 -12.88
CA VAL A 403 1.28 13.63 -11.63
C VAL A 403 1.25 12.38 -10.76
N LEU A 404 2.40 11.71 -10.66
CA LEU A 404 2.60 10.62 -9.71
C LEU A 404 2.98 11.21 -8.36
N ILE A 405 2.29 10.77 -7.32
CA ILE A 405 2.61 11.05 -5.93
C ILE A 405 2.82 9.71 -5.22
N VAL A 406 4.06 9.42 -4.82
CA VAL A 406 4.34 8.27 -3.92
C VAL A 406 4.43 8.78 -2.50
N MET A 407 3.66 8.21 -1.58
CA MET A 407 3.63 8.71 -0.22
C MET A 407 3.37 7.69 0.89
N SER A 408 3.46 8.19 2.12
CA SER A 408 3.00 7.50 3.32
C SER A 408 2.33 8.49 4.27
N ASP A 409 1.51 8.02 5.19
CA ASP A 409 0.67 8.77 6.13
C ASP A 409 1.30 9.02 7.51
N HIS A 410 2.27 8.18 7.91
CA HIS A 410 3.18 8.34 9.06
C HIS A 410 4.29 7.27 9.02
N GLY A 411 5.30 7.39 9.88
CA GLY A 411 6.25 6.28 10.12
C GLY A 411 5.69 5.23 11.08
N HIS A 412 6.39 4.09 11.20
CA HIS A 412 5.94 2.95 11.99
C HIS A 412 5.58 3.32 13.43
N ARG A 413 4.38 2.90 13.86
CA ARG A 413 3.79 3.24 15.17
C ARG A 413 3.78 2.09 16.17
N PHE A 414 4.11 0.91 15.71
CA PHE A 414 4.17 -0.29 16.53
C PHE A 414 5.65 -0.64 16.81
N ASP A 415 5.92 -1.54 17.74
CA ASP A 415 7.27 -1.99 18.13
C ASP A 415 8.19 -1.05 18.94
N ALA A 416 9.18 -1.69 19.58
CA ALA A 416 10.17 -1.07 20.46
C ALA A 416 11.11 -0.08 19.77
N ILE A 417 11.18 -0.09 18.43
CA ILE A 417 12.02 0.85 17.66
C ILE A 417 11.66 2.33 17.96
N ARG A 418 10.41 2.60 18.32
CA ARG A 418 9.92 3.93 18.74
C ARG A 418 10.61 4.50 19.97
N ALA A 419 11.11 3.65 20.86
CA ALA A 419 11.81 4.08 22.07
C ALA A 419 13.18 4.71 21.76
N THR A 420 13.67 4.58 20.52
CA THR A 420 14.88 5.29 20.10
C THR A 420 14.57 6.76 19.87
N GLN A 421 15.38 7.65 20.45
CA GLN A 421 15.22 9.12 20.37
C GLN A 421 15.25 9.65 18.91
N LYS A 422 15.72 8.82 17.97
CA LYS A 422 15.80 9.11 16.53
C LYS A 422 14.63 8.54 15.70
N TYR A 423 13.69 7.85 16.34
CA TYR A 423 12.48 7.23 15.74
C TYR A 423 11.20 7.65 16.50
N THR A 424 11.32 8.49 17.52
CA THR A 424 10.19 9.03 18.30
C THR A 424 9.34 9.97 17.43
N PRO A 425 8.04 10.17 17.73
CA PRO A 425 7.02 10.62 16.77
C PRO A 425 7.18 12.04 16.20
N MET A 426 8.20 12.80 16.60
CA MET A 426 8.51 14.13 16.05
C MET A 426 9.18 14.08 14.66
N TRP A 427 9.65 12.92 14.18
CA TRP A 427 10.59 12.85 13.06
C TRP A 427 10.18 11.89 11.92
N ASN A 428 8.89 11.57 11.84
CA ASN A 428 8.37 10.75 10.76
C ASN A 428 8.16 11.62 9.52
N PHE A 429 9.24 11.81 8.76
CA PHE A 429 9.18 12.48 7.47
C PHE A 429 8.42 11.60 6.48
N HIS A 430 7.38 12.16 5.86
CA HIS A 430 6.76 11.53 4.71
C HIS A 430 7.74 11.54 3.55
N GLU A 431 7.78 10.46 2.82
CA GLU A 431 8.16 10.58 1.43
C GLU A 431 6.94 11.14 0.71
N LEU A 432 7.11 12.27 0.04
CA LEU A 432 6.28 12.66 -1.08
C LEU A 432 7.28 12.70 -2.22
N ALA A 433 6.99 11.98 -3.29
CA ALA A 433 7.82 11.92 -4.48
C ALA A 433 6.94 12.29 -5.67
N MET A 434 7.23 13.42 -6.31
CA MET A 434 6.55 13.89 -7.52
C MET A 434 7.46 13.73 -8.74
N SER A 435 6.95 13.09 -9.79
CA SER A 435 7.57 13.07 -11.12
C SER A 435 6.76 13.99 -12.04
N ASP A 436 7.45 14.91 -12.73
CA ASP A 436 6.92 15.72 -13.83
C ASP A 436 7.87 15.59 -15.02
N ASN A 437 7.41 14.91 -16.08
CA ASN A 437 8.20 14.67 -17.28
C ASN A 437 7.96 15.72 -18.39
N SER A 438 7.17 16.75 -18.13
CA SER A 438 6.89 17.80 -19.10
C SER A 438 7.94 18.92 -19.03
N THR A 439 8.73 19.06 -20.09
CA THR A 439 9.78 20.09 -20.22
C THR A 439 9.26 21.52 -20.12
N SER A 440 7.95 21.74 -20.32
CA SER A 440 7.29 23.04 -20.24
C SER A 440 6.97 23.52 -18.82
N TYR A 441 6.99 22.65 -17.81
CA TYR A 441 6.58 23.01 -16.44
C TYR A 441 7.74 23.05 -15.43
N ARG A 442 8.94 22.59 -15.82
CA ARG A 442 10.17 22.68 -14.99
C ARG A 442 10.51 24.11 -14.57
N THR A 443 10.19 25.12 -15.38
CA THR A 443 10.42 26.55 -15.08
C THR A 443 9.31 27.20 -14.28
N ALA A 444 8.07 26.69 -14.35
CA ALA A 444 6.96 27.20 -13.53
C ALA A 444 7.05 26.68 -12.09
N ALA A 445 7.46 25.41 -11.93
CA ALA A 445 7.60 24.75 -10.64
C ALA A 445 8.48 25.53 -9.65
N SER A 446 9.67 25.99 -10.05
CA SER A 446 10.65 26.61 -9.13
C SER A 446 10.17 27.92 -8.46
N LEU A 447 9.23 28.66 -9.07
CA LEU A 447 8.76 29.96 -8.58
C LEU A 447 7.40 29.93 -7.88
N THR A 448 6.71 28.77 -7.84
CA THR A 448 5.36 28.66 -7.23
C THR A 448 5.27 27.75 -6.01
N TYR A 449 6.39 27.21 -5.50
CA TYR A 449 6.37 26.24 -4.38
C TYR A 449 5.87 26.77 -3.03
N SER A 450 5.75 28.08 -2.84
CA SER A 450 5.11 28.67 -1.65
C SER A 450 3.64 29.06 -1.85
N LEU A 451 3.15 29.05 -3.09
CA LEU A 451 1.78 29.45 -3.45
C LEU A 451 0.91 28.26 -3.87
N LEU A 452 1.49 27.13 -4.29
CA LEU A 452 0.73 25.96 -4.74
C LEU A 452 -0.02 25.23 -3.62
N TRP A 453 0.41 25.35 -2.36
CA TRP A 453 -0.37 24.85 -1.20
C TRP A 453 -1.47 25.83 -0.75
N MET A 454 -1.41 27.11 -1.12
CA MET A 454 -2.44 28.10 -0.79
C MET A 454 -3.52 28.27 -1.86
N ARG A 455 -3.31 27.79 -3.09
CA ARG A 455 -4.28 27.94 -4.19
C ARG A 455 -5.19 26.74 -4.46
N PHE A 456 -5.01 25.62 -3.76
CA PHE A 456 -6.00 24.53 -3.76
C PHE A 456 -7.11 24.71 -2.71
N LEU A 457 -7.15 25.85 -2.00
CA LEU A 457 -8.15 26.16 -0.96
C LEU A 457 -9.06 27.35 -1.29
N VAL A 458 -8.93 28.00 -2.46
CA VAL A 458 -9.91 28.98 -2.97
C VAL A 458 -9.93 28.90 -4.49
N LEU A 459 -10.87 28.12 -5.03
CA LEU A 459 -11.73 28.45 -6.17
C LEU A 459 -12.91 27.47 -6.17
#